data_AF-A0ABD0YHR3-F1
#
_entry.id   AF-A0ABD0YHR3-F1
#
_cell.length_a   1.000
_cell.length_b   1.000
_cell.length_c   1.000
_cell.angle_alpha   90.00
_cell.angle_beta   90.00
_cell.angle_gamma   90.00
#
_symmetry.space_group_name_H-M   'P 1'
#
loop_
_entity.id
_entity.type
_entity.pdbx_description
1 polymer ?
#
loop_
_entity_poly.entity_id
_entity_poly.type
_entity_poly.pdbx_seq_one_letter_code
_entity_poly.pdbx_strand_id
1 'polypeptide(L)'
;LPHHIRQLITAKRRARSRWQRSRYPSDRQHYDSIANELRNVLSCHRSASYDNYVSSLSEHDKSLWRATKRLLHYPNVSSPLRRADNSWARSDEEKAETFASHLRLMFQPLPDSDPVNTSRVLEFLDSPLPLSLPPPPFTPSDVSFQISRLPTQKSPG
;
A
#
# COMPACT_ATOMS: atom_id res chain seq x y z
N LEU A 1 -20.81 10.78 0.10
CA LEU A 1 -21.14 11.02 1.53
C LEU A 1 -21.89 12.35 1.65
N PRO A 2 -23.12 12.34 2.19
CA PRO A 2 -23.93 13.55 2.41
C PRO A 2 -23.20 14.63 3.20
N HIS A 3 -23.57 15.89 2.97
CA HIS A 3 -22.90 17.04 3.59
C HIS A 3 -22.95 17.01 5.12
N HIS A 4 -24.11 16.68 5.71
CA HIS A 4 -24.28 16.61 7.17
C HIS A 4 -23.33 15.60 7.83
N ILE A 5 -23.07 14.44 7.21
CA ILE A 5 -22.13 13.44 7.73
C ILE A 5 -20.70 14.00 7.75
N ARG A 6 -20.30 14.74 6.69
CA ARG A 6 -18.99 15.39 6.62
C ARG A 6 -18.82 16.47 7.68
N GLN A 7 -19.89 17.20 7.99
CA GLN A 7 -19.91 18.18 9.08
C GLN A 7 -19.72 17.48 10.44
N LEU A 8 -20.43 16.38 10.71
CA LEU A 8 -20.27 15.58 11.93
C LEU A 8 -18.86 14.98 12.08
N ILE A 9 -18.24 14.52 10.99
CA ILE A 9 -16.85 14.05 11.01
C ILE A 9 -15.91 15.17 11.43
N THR A 10 -16.10 16.36 10.86
CA THR A 10 -15.30 17.55 11.19
C THR A 10 -15.52 17.97 12.65
N ALA A 11 -16.78 17.99 13.11
CA ALA A 11 -17.15 18.29 14.49
C ALA A 11 -16.50 17.29 15.47
N LYS A 12 -16.57 15.98 15.18
CA LYS A 12 -15.92 14.93 15.98
C LYS A 12 -14.41 15.14 16.09
N ARG A 13 -13.74 15.47 14.98
CA ARG A 13 -12.29 15.78 14.96
C ARG A 13 -11.98 16.99 15.85
N ARG A 14 -12.75 18.07 15.74
CA ARG A 14 -12.61 19.28 16.57
C ARG A 14 -12.83 18.98 18.06
N ALA A 15 -13.87 18.22 18.39
CA ALA A 15 -14.16 17.81 19.76
C ALA A 15 -13.04 16.95 20.36
N ARG A 16 -12.49 16.01 19.57
CA ARG A 16 -11.32 15.20 19.98
C ARG A 16 -10.10 16.08 20.26
N SER A 17 -9.77 17.00 19.36
CA SER A 17 -8.62 17.92 19.55
C SER A 17 -8.79 18.80 20.79
N ARG A 18 -10.03 19.19 21.12
CA ARG A 18 -10.33 19.96 22.34
C ARG A 18 -10.13 19.12 23.60
N TRP A 19 -10.76 17.94 23.65
CA TRP A 19 -10.61 17.00 24.77
C TRP A 19 -9.15 16.58 25.00
N GLN A 20 -8.37 16.36 23.95
CA GLN A 20 -6.95 16.01 24.08
C GLN A 20 -6.11 17.13 24.72
N ARG A 21 -6.48 18.39 24.47
CA ARG A 21 -5.82 19.57 25.04
C ARG A 21 -6.26 19.86 26.47
N SER A 22 -7.57 19.85 26.74
CA SER A 22 -8.12 20.26 28.05
C SER A 22 -8.15 19.14 29.07
N ARG A 23 -8.32 17.89 28.63
CA ARG A 23 -8.56 16.69 29.45
C ARG A 23 -9.77 16.80 30.40
N TYR A 24 -10.69 17.74 30.19
CA TYR A 24 -11.88 17.89 31.04
C TYR A 24 -12.96 16.83 30.76
N PRO A 25 -13.69 16.38 31.79
CA PRO A 25 -14.80 15.44 31.62
C PRO A 25 -15.94 15.96 30.73
N SER A 26 -16.23 17.27 30.78
CA SER A 26 -17.24 17.90 29.92
C SER A 26 -16.89 17.82 28.43
N ASP A 27 -15.61 18.06 28.08
CA ASP A 27 -15.12 17.93 26.71
C ASP A 27 -15.11 16.47 26.23
N ARG A 28 -14.86 15.52 27.15
CA ARG A 28 -14.99 14.08 26.87
C ARG A 28 -16.44 13.72 26.54
N GLN A 29 -17.39 14.14 27.36
CA GLN A 29 -18.82 13.91 27.14
C GLN A 29 -19.30 14.51 25.82
N HIS A 30 -18.86 15.73 25.50
CA HIS A 30 -19.17 16.38 24.22
C HIS A 30 -18.62 15.59 23.03
N TYR A 31 -17.38 15.09 23.11
CA TYR A 31 -16.80 14.23 22.09
C TYR A 31 -17.58 12.91 21.94
N ASP A 32 -17.89 12.24 23.05
CA ASP A 32 -18.60 10.95 23.04
C ASP A 32 -20.03 11.10 22.49
N SER A 33 -20.72 12.21 22.79
CA SER A 33 -22.02 12.56 22.21
C SER A 33 -21.97 12.67 20.69
N ILE A 34 -21.06 13.49 20.15
CA ILE A 34 -20.89 13.66 18.68
C ILE A 34 -20.44 12.34 18.03
N ALA A 35 -19.61 11.55 18.71
CA ALA A 35 -19.16 10.26 18.21
C ALA A 35 -20.32 9.26 18.10
N ASN A 36 -21.23 9.24 19.07
CA ASN A 36 -22.44 8.41 19.06
C ASN A 36 -23.43 8.86 18.00
N GLU A 37 -23.66 10.17 17.86
CA GLU A 37 -24.50 10.73 16.82
C GLU A 37 -23.98 10.32 15.43
N LEU A 38 -22.68 10.51 15.16
CA LEU A 38 -22.07 10.10 13.90
C LEU A 38 -22.21 8.60 13.64
N ARG A 39 -22.04 7.76 14.68
CA ARG A 39 -22.22 6.31 14.56
C ARG A 39 -23.64 5.94 14.14
N ASN A 40 -24.64 6.57 14.75
CA ASN A 40 -26.06 6.33 14.44
C ASN A 40 -26.38 6.79 13.01
N VAL A 41 -25.96 8.00 12.64
CA VAL A 41 -26.20 8.55 11.29
C VAL A 41 -25.54 7.69 10.20
N LEU A 42 -24.31 7.23 10.43
CA LEU A 42 -23.63 6.32 9.50
C LEU A 42 -24.34 4.97 9.39
N SER A 43 -24.87 4.45 10.50
CA SER A 43 -25.67 3.22 10.50
C SER A 43 -26.92 3.38 9.65
N CYS A 44 -27.71 4.44 9.87
CA CYS A 44 -28.92 4.71 9.08
C CYS A 44 -28.60 4.91 7.60
N HIS A 45 -27.56 5.69 7.29
CA HIS A 45 -27.11 5.89 5.90
C HIS A 45 -26.69 4.58 5.23
N ARG A 46 -25.99 3.70 5.96
CA ARG A 46 -25.58 2.39 5.44
C ARG A 46 -26.78 1.50 5.17
N SER A 47 -27.75 1.44 6.09
CA SER A 47 -28.99 0.68 5.90
C SER A 47 -29.75 1.18 4.68
N ALA A 48 -30.03 2.49 4.59
CA ALA A 48 -30.74 3.06 3.45
C ALA A 48 -29.99 2.85 2.11
N SER A 49 -28.66 2.96 2.11
CA SER A 49 -27.87 2.66 0.91
C SER A 49 -27.95 1.19 0.52
N TYR A 50 -28.00 0.28 1.50
CA TYR A 50 -28.14 -1.15 1.26
C TYR A 50 -29.54 -1.50 0.75
N ASP A 51 -30.58 -0.90 1.31
CA ASP A 51 -31.97 -1.08 0.85
C ASP A 51 -32.10 -0.64 -0.61
N ASN A 52 -31.60 0.55 -0.96
CA ASN A 52 -31.55 1.04 -2.34
C ASN A 52 -30.76 0.10 -3.25
N TYR A 53 -29.63 -0.43 -2.78
CA TYR A 53 -28.84 -1.39 -3.53
C TYR A 53 -29.63 -2.68 -3.81
N VAL A 54 -30.28 -3.26 -2.80
CA VAL A 54 -31.10 -4.47 -2.96
C VAL A 54 -32.27 -4.22 -3.91
N SER A 55 -32.96 -3.09 -3.78
CA SER A 55 -34.05 -2.72 -4.70
C SER A 55 -33.60 -2.48 -6.14
N SER A 56 -32.33 -2.13 -6.36
CA SER A 56 -31.75 -1.93 -7.69
C SER A 56 -31.31 -3.22 -8.39
N LEU A 57 -31.29 -4.36 -7.68
CA LEU A 57 -30.86 -5.63 -8.26
C LEU A 57 -31.87 -6.13 -9.30
N SER A 58 -31.36 -6.56 -10.44
CA SER A 58 -32.14 -7.10 -11.55
C SER A 58 -31.54 -8.40 -12.07
N GLU A 59 -32.39 -9.24 -12.65
CA GLU A 59 -31.98 -10.46 -13.34
C GLU A 59 -31.41 -10.16 -14.74
N HIS A 60 -31.91 -9.11 -15.39
CA HIS A 60 -31.59 -8.79 -16.80
C HIS A 60 -30.16 -8.25 -16.99
N ASP A 61 -29.61 -7.58 -15.98
CA ASP A 61 -28.30 -6.90 -16.04
C ASP A 61 -27.17 -7.68 -15.33
N LYS A 62 -27.45 -8.93 -14.91
CA LYS A 62 -26.53 -9.80 -14.14
C LYS A 62 -26.14 -9.22 -12.77
N SER A 63 -26.73 -8.13 -12.31
CA SER A 63 -26.41 -7.51 -11.01
C SER A 63 -26.76 -8.44 -9.86
N LEU A 64 -27.90 -9.14 -9.94
CA LEU A 64 -28.32 -10.15 -8.96
C LEU A 64 -27.30 -11.28 -8.84
N TRP A 65 -26.83 -11.83 -9.96
CA TRP A 65 -25.78 -12.87 -9.95
C TRP A 65 -24.46 -12.39 -9.34
N ARG A 66 -24.04 -11.15 -9.65
CA ARG A 66 -22.83 -10.57 -9.03
C ARG A 66 -22.99 -10.37 -7.53
N ALA A 67 -24.19 -9.98 -7.08
CA ALA A 67 -24.51 -9.81 -5.67
C ALA A 67 -24.48 -11.15 -4.93
N THR A 68 -25.12 -12.19 -5.46
CA THR A 68 -25.13 -13.53 -4.86
C THR A 68 -23.74 -14.16 -4.88
N LYS A 69 -22.97 -14.00 -5.96
CA LYS A 69 -21.59 -14.48 -6.05
C LYS A 69 -20.70 -13.88 -4.95
N ARG A 70 -20.83 -12.58 -4.69
CA ARG A 70 -20.10 -11.88 -3.61
C ARG A 70 -20.54 -12.36 -2.23
N LEU A 71 -21.85 -12.54 -2.02
CA LEU A 71 -22.43 -12.99 -0.75
C LEU A 71 -21.95 -14.41 -0.37
N LEU A 72 -21.90 -15.31 -1.35
CA LEU A 72 -21.50 -16.70 -1.15
C LEU A 72 -19.98 -16.89 -1.06
N HIS A 73 -19.19 -15.81 -1.18
CA HIS A 73 -17.73 -15.85 -1.11
C HIS A 73 -17.12 -16.94 -2.01
N TYR A 74 -17.66 -17.14 -3.23
CA TYR A 74 -17.12 -18.14 -4.13
C TYR A 74 -15.63 -17.90 -4.36
N PRO A 75 -14.77 -18.90 -4.11
CA PRO A 75 -13.34 -18.75 -4.34
C PRO A 75 -13.12 -18.45 -5.82
N ASN A 76 -12.24 -17.48 -6.10
CA ASN A 76 -11.77 -17.31 -7.46
C ASN A 76 -10.93 -18.53 -7.80
N VAL A 77 -11.44 -19.39 -8.67
CA VAL A 77 -10.69 -20.53 -9.18
C VAL A 77 -9.53 -19.95 -10.00
N SER A 78 -8.31 -20.37 -9.68
CA SER A 78 -7.15 -20.00 -10.48
C SER A 78 -7.35 -20.51 -11.91
N SER A 79 -6.95 -19.70 -12.89
CA SER A 79 -6.97 -20.15 -14.28
C SER A 79 -6.07 -21.38 -14.42
N PRO A 80 -6.46 -22.37 -15.23
CA PRO A 80 -5.66 -23.57 -15.40
C PRO A 80 -4.28 -23.19 -15.96
N LEU A 81 -3.22 -23.73 -15.35
CA LEU A 81 -1.84 -23.44 -15.72
C LEU A 81 -1.40 -24.40 -16.82
N ARG A 82 -0.87 -23.85 -17.92
CA ARG A 82 -0.37 -24.63 -19.04
C ARG A 82 1.15 -24.74 -18.95
N ARG A 83 1.66 -25.95 -19.09
CA ARG A 83 3.08 -26.25 -19.13
C ARG A 83 3.66 -25.98 -20.52
N ALA A 84 4.99 -26.00 -20.61
CA ALA A 84 5.73 -25.83 -21.87
C ALA A 84 5.41 -26.94 -22.90
N ASP A 85 5.06 -28.14 -22.44
CA ASP A 85 4.66 -29.30 -23.26
C ASP A 85 3.18 -29.23 -23.73
N ASN A 86 2.51 -28.09 -23.52
CA ASN A 86 1.09 -27.88 -23.84
C ASN A 86 0.11 -28.66 -22.96
N SER A 87 0.59 -29.39 -21.95
CA SER A 87 -0.24 -30.10 -20.98
C SER A 87 -0.72 -29.16 -19.86
N TRP A 88 -1.75 -29.60 -19.12
CA TRP A 88 -2.27 -28.86 -17.97
C TRP A 88 -1.57 -29.30 -16.68
N ALA A 89 -1.10 -28.33 -15.89
CA ALA A 89 -0.63 -28.58 -14.52
C ALA A 89 -1.83 -28.79 -13.59
N ARG A 90 -2.05 -30.04 -13.16
CA ARG A 90 -3.18 -30.47 -12.34
C ARG A 90 -2.83 -30.50 -10.87
N SER A 91 -1.66 -31.04 -10.51
CA SER A 91 -1.19 -31.11 -9.11
C SER A 91 -0.54 -29.79 -8.68
N ASP A 92 -0.39 -29.58 -7.37
CA ASP A 92 0.23 -28.37 -6.85
C ASP A 92 1.75 -28.36 -7.09
N GLU A 93 2.39 -29.53 -7.07
CA GLU A 93 3.79 -29.72 -7.44
C GLU A 93 4.04 -29.32 -8.90
N GLU A 94 3.16 -29.76 -9.81
CA GLU A 94 3.25 -29.44 -11.23
C GLU A 94 3.09 -27.94 -11.49
N LYS A 95 2.21 -27.26 -10.74
CA LYS A 95 2.05 -25.81 -10.83
C LYS A 95 3.30 -25.09 -10.32
N ALA A 96 3.84 -25.53 -9.18
CA ALA A 96 5.07 -24.97 -8.61
C ALA A 96 6.24 -25.09 -9.59
N GLU A 97 6.41 -26.25 -10.21
CA GLU A 97 7.46 -26.47 -11.22
C GLU A 97 7.27 -25.58 -12.46
N THR A 98 6.03 -25.42 -12.91
CA THR A 98 5.71 -24.53 -14.04
C THR A 98 6.08 -23.08 -13.73
N PHE A 99 5.77 -22.61 -12.51
CA PHE A 99 6.18 -21.28 -12.07
C PHE A 99 7.69 -21.15 -11.94
N ALA A 100 8.36 -22.13 -11.34
CA ALA A 100 9.82 -22.13 -11.19
C ALA A 100 10.51 -22.03 -12.55
N SER A 101 10.07 -22.84 -13.52
CA SER A 101 10.57 -22.83 -14.90
C SER A 101 10.36 -21.47 -15.57
N HIS A 102 9.16 -20.89 -15.46
CA HIS A 102 8.85 -19.58 -16.03
C HIS A 102 9.70 -18.45 -15.40
N LEU A 103 9.79 -18.42 -14.06
CA LEU A 103 10.57 -17.41 -13.34
C LEU A 103 12.06 -17.52 -13.67
N ARG A 104 12.60 -18.73 -13.77
CA ARG A 104 13.99 -18.96 -14.19
C ARG A 104 14.29 -18.39 -15.58
N LEU A 105 13.33 -18.46 -16.51
CA LEU A 105 13.49 -17.88 -17.85
C LEU A 105 13.40 -16.35 -17.83
N MET A 106 12.54 -15.78 -16.99
CA MET A 106 12.36 -14.32 -16.90
C MET A 106 13.52 -13.63 -16.19
N PHE A 107 14.07 -14.25 -15.14
CA PHE A 107 15.13 -13.67 -14.31
C PHE A 107 16.51 -14.17 -14.75
N GLN A 108 16.80 -14.07 -16.04
CA GLN A 108 18.14 -14.27 -16.55
C GLN A 108 18.93 -12.96 -16.45
N PRO A 109 20.22 -13.01 -16.03
CA PRO A 109 21.06 -11.83 -16.04
C PRO A 109 21.09 -11.25 -17.45
N LEU A 110 20.94 -9.93 -17.56
CA LEU A 110 21.10 -9.26 -18.84
C LEU A 110 22.51 -9.58 -19.35
N PRO A 111 22.68 -10.04 -20.61
CA PRO A 111 24.01 -10.22 -21.17
C PRO A 111 24.79 -8.90 -21.08
N ASP A 112 26.09 -9.02 -20.84
CA ASP A 112 26.95 -7.88 -20.59
C ASP A 112 26.92 -6.92 -21.79
N SER A 113 26.18 -5.83 -21.64
CA SER A 113 25.91 -4.91 -22.75
C SER A 113 27.08 -3.94 -22.97
N ASP A 114 28.02 -3.85 -22.03
CA ASP A 114 29.19 -2.98 -22.12
C ASP A 114 30.42 -3.65 -21.45
N PRO A 115 31.19 -4.44 -22.23
CA PRO A 115 32.37 -5.12 -21.72
C PRO A 115 33.46 -4.16 -21.22
N VAL A 116 33.43 -2.89 -21.63
CA VAL A 116 34.37 -1.86 -21.15
C VAL A 116 34.02 -1.46 -19.73
N ASN A 117 32.73 -1.25 -19.45
CA ASN A 117 32.28 -0.89 -18.11
C ASN A 117 32.51 -2.03 -17.11
N THR A 118 32.25 -3.28 -17.48
CA THR A 118 32.52 -4.42 -16.58
C THR A 118 34.00 -4.60 -16.31
N SER A 119 34.86 -4.43 -17.31
CA SER A 119 36.32 -4.41 -17.12
C SER A 119 36.76 -3.34 -16.11
N ARG A 120 36.20 -2.12 -16.23
CA ARG A 120 36.49 -1.01 -15.29
C ARG A 120 36.00 -1.28 -13.86
N VAL A 121 34.83 -1.91 -13.72
CA VAL A 121 34.27 -2.27 -12.41
C VAL A 121 35.13 -3.36 -11.75
N LEU A 122 35.52 -4.38 -12.50
CA LEU A 122 36.40 -5.44 -12.00
C LEU A 122 37.77 -4.88 -11.60
N GLU A 123 38.37 -4.03 -12.44
CA GLU A 123 39.62 -3.34 -12.12
C GLU A 123 39.51 -2.47 -10.85
N PHE A 124 38.38 -1.81 -10.62
CA PHE A 124 38.13 -1.06 -9.40
C PHE A 124 37.98 -1.96 -8.17
N LEU A 125 37.23 -3.07 -8.28
CA LEU A 125 37.03 -4.01 -7.17
C LEU A 125 38.33 -4.73 -6.78
N ASP A 126 39.17 -5.03 -7.76
CA ASP A 126 40.48 -5.66 -7.55
C ASP A 126 41.58 -4.64 -7.20
N SER A 127 41.29 -3.34 -7.30
CA SER A 127 42.24 -2.31 -6.88
C SER A 127 42.48 -2.37 -5.37
N PRO A 128 43.73 -2.23 -4.91
CA PRO A 128 44.02 -2.20 -3.48
C PRO A 128 43.25 -1.04 -2.83
N LEU A 129 42.68 -1.30 -1.64
CA LEU A 129 42.00 -0.27 -0.86
C LEU A 129 42.88 0.98 -0.78
N PRO A 130 42.34 2.19 -1.05
CA PRO A 130 43.14 3.39 -1.05
C PRO A 130 43.81 3.54 0.31
N LEU A 131 45.14 3.59 0.30
CA LEU A 131 45.98 3.87 1.48
C LEU A 131 45.84 5.32 1.96
N SER A 132 44.78 6.02 1.56
CA SER A 132 44.51 7.37 2.03
C SER A 132 44.20 7.32 3.51
N LEU A 133 44.75 8.29 4.23
CA LEU A 133 44.37 8.53 5.62
C LEU A 133 42.84 8.69 5.70
N PRO A 134 42.21 8.23 6.80
CA PRO A 134 40.80 8.46 7.00
C PRO A 134 40.50 9.96 6.87
N PRO A 135 39.32 10.34 6.36
CA PRO A 135 38.93 11.73 6.32
C PRO A 135 39.03 12.35 7.73
N PRO A 136 39.36 13.65 7.82
CA PRO A 136 39.46 14.30 9.11
C PRO A 136 38.14 14.15 9.90
N PRO A 137 38.21 14.08 11.23
CA PRO A 137 37.01 14.00 12.06
C PRO A 137 36.15 15.24 11.81
N PHE A 138 34.86 15.02 11.53
CA PHE A 138 33.90 16.10 11.36
C PHE A 138 33.29 16.47 12.71
N THR A 139 32.99 17.77 12.89
CA THR A 139 32.30 18.26 14.08
C THR A 139 30.79 18.37 13.84
N PRO A 140 29.94 18.33 14.89
CA PRO A 140 28.51 18.61 14.76
C PRO A 140 28.22 19.97 14.10
N SER A 141 29.09 20.95 14.35
CA SER A 141 29.05 22.27 13.70
C SER A 141 29.18 22.17 12.18
N ASP A 142 30.15 21.37 11.69
CA ASP A 142 30.34 21.14 10.25
C ASP A 142 29.11 20.50 9.61
N VAL A 143 28.50 19.52 10.29
CA VAL A 143 27.28 18.86 9.82
C VAL A 143 26.12 19.85 9.74
N SER A 144 25.89 20.64 10.79
CA SER A 144 24.84 21.67 10.80
C SER A 144 25.04 22.72 9.71
N PHE A 145 26.29 23.13 9.47
CA PHE A 145 26.65 24.08 8.43
C PHE A 145 26.35 23.53 7.05
N GLN A 146 26.66 22.25 6.78
CA GLN A 146 26.34 21.62 5.50
C GLN A 146 24.83 21.45 5.32
N ILE A 147 24.10 21.03 6.36
CA ILE A 147 22.63 20.92 6.32
C ILE A 147 21.98 22.26 5.95
N SER A 148 22.48 23.37 6.49
CA SER A 148 21.96 24.72 6.19
C SER A 148 22.12 25.13 4.71
N ARG A 149 23.09 24.54 4.00
CA ARG A 149 23.36 24.80 2.57
C ARG A 149 22.58 23.89 1.64
N LEU A 150 21.98 22.82 2.16
CA LEU A 150 21.21 21.89 1.32
C LEU A 150 19.88 22.54 0.89
N PRO A 151 19.46 22.33 -0.37
CA PRO A 151 18.18 22.83 -0.84
C PRO A 151 17.02 22.16 -0.10
N THR A 152 16.19 22.96 0.56
CA THR A 152 15.06 22.53 1.40
C THR A 152 13.93 21.85 0.62
N GLN A 153 13.97 21.88 -0.71
CA GLN A 153 12.94 21.31 -1.59
C GLN A 153 13.29 19.92 -2.12
N LYS A 154 14.42 19.34 -1.70
CA LYS A 154 14.74 17.97 -2.06
C LYS A 154 14.26 17.01 -0.98
N SER A 155 13.63 15.94 -1.43
CA SER A 155 13.28 14.81 -0.58
C SER A 155 14.56 14.21 0.05
N PRO A 156 14.53 13.80 1.32
CA PRO A 156 15.54 12.89 1.83
C PRO A 156 15.52 11.61 0.98
N GLY A 157 16.67 11.24 0.44
CA GLY A 157 16.88 9.96 -0.27
C GLY A 157 17.01 8.81 0.71
#